data_AF-A0A1J5DM89-F1
#
_entry.id   AF-A0A1J5DM89-F1
#
_cell.length_a   1.000
_cell.length_b   1.000
_cell.length_c   1.000
_cell.angle_alpha   90.00
_cell.angle_beta   90.00
_cell.angle_gamma   90.00
#
_symmetry.space_group_name_H-M   'P 1'
#
loop_
_entity.id
_entity.type
_entity.pdbx_description
1 polymer ?
#
loop_
_entity_poly.entity_id
_entity_poly.type
_entity_poly.pdbx_seq_one_letter_code
_entity_poly.pdbx_strand_id
1 'polypeptide(L)'
;MSKPASRCHLEPNCNLDRAIAEKRVIICVGPGGVGKTTISAVIALHAAMQGRRVLVCTVDPAKRLANSLGVSELGDEASEIALEEFAALGEQPKGSLSAMMLDMKHAFDRLVRDHAPDAKTRAEILDNRFYKYFSTSLAGTQEYSAMERLYELYETTDYELIVLDTPPTVHALDFLDAPNRLFEAIDSSAFDWLAKKSRIRVGLGIIKLGTGYVLKVLAKLTGADFLREFSAFIQSFSGMWEGFKRRAVRTKEILSGDDVAFFVISGADSVALEEARYLNERLIEEKIGVGGFVINRVHQSFVPQPVLCADPAELVGRLQAMGFVGDELGDMLALAQRLQTNAREFHVLANRDQAQLARLSRSVAPGTPIHKVPFFSTDIHSLVGLNRIRSELFGLSEELAPAQRIPGRL
;
A
#
# COMPACT_ATOMS: atom_id res chain seq x y z
N MET A 1 24.61 35.70 -21.05
CA MET A 1 23.39 36.24 -20.39
C MET A 1 22.43 35.08 -20.18
N SER A 2 22.52 34.45 -19.01
CA SER A 2 21.70 33.31 -18.59
C SER A 2 20.36 33.80 -18.06
N LYS A 3 19.25 33.32 -18.61
CA LYS A 3 17.92 33.51 -18.03
C LYS A 3 17.91 32.96 -16.60
N PRO A 4 17.34 33.68 -15.61
CA PRO A 4 17.27 33.19 -14.25
C PRO A 4 16.24 32.06 -14.18
N ALA A 5 16.62 30.97 -13.50
CA ALA A 5 15.71 29.91 -13.09
C ALA A 5 14.54 30.55 -12.31
N SER A 6 13.33 30.36 -12.81
CA SER A 6 12.11 30.79 -12.15
C SER A 6 11.99 30.06 -10.81
N ARG A 7 12.05 30.84 -9.72
CA ARG A 7 11.77 30.40 -8.36
C ARG A 7 10.34 29.84 -8.30
N CYS A 8 10.22 28.53 -8.31
CA CYS A 8 8.97 27.85 -7.96
C CYS A 8 8.82 27.96 -6.43
N HIS A 9 8.02 28.92 -5.99
CA HIS A 9 7.51 28.92 -4.62
C HIS A 9 6.57 27.72 -4.47
N LEU A 10 6.78 26.95 -3.41
CA LEU A 10 6.12 25.68 -3.08
C LEU A 10 4.60 25.86 -2.93
N GLU A 11 3.83 25.28 -3.85
CA GLU A 11 2.43 24.91 -3.58
C GLU A 11 2.33 23.47 -3.08
N PRO A 12 1.44 23.17 -2.11
CA PRO A 12 1.37 21.89 -1.41
C PRO A 12 1.02 20.67 -2.27
N ASN A 13 0.64 20.83 -3.54
CA ASN A 13 0.31 19.73 -4.46
C ASN A 13 1.40 19.41 -5.50
N CYS A 14 2.51 20.16 -5.53
CA CYS A 14 3.52 19.96 -6.57
C CYS A 14 4.36 18.66 -6.47
N ASN A 15 4.32 17.93 -5.34
CA ASN A 15 5.19 16.76 -5.16
C ASN A 15 4.54 15.42 -5.52
N LEU A 16 3.25 15.20 -5.23
CA LEU A 16 2.56 13.97 -5.66
C LEU A 16 2.37 13.95 -7.19
N ASP A 17 1.95 15.06 -7.80
CA ASP A 17 1.88 15.17 -9.28
C ASP A 17 3.24 14.96 -9.93
N ARG A 18 4.29 15.56 -9.36
CA ARG A 18 5.66 15.37 -9.84
C ARG A 18 6.12 13.93 -9.68
N ALA A 19 5.83 13.29 -8.55
CA ALA A 19 6.14 11.88 -8.37
C ALA A 19 5.39 11.01 -9.39
N ILE A 20 4.12 11.32 -9.67
CA ILE A 20 3.33 10.67 -10.70
C ILE A 20 3.87 10.92 -12.10
N ALA A 21 4.55 12.03 -12.37
CA ALA A 21 5.16 12.28 -13.67
C ALA A 21 6.55 11.64 -13.82
N GLU A 22 7.37 11.66 -12.78
CA GLU A 22 8.80 11.36 -12.86
C GLU A 22 9.16 9.95 -12.38
N LYS A 23 8.38 9.35 -11.47
CA LYS A 23 8.73 8.07 -10.85
C LYS A 23 8.24 6.90 -11.68
N ARG A 24 8.99 5.81 -11.61
CA ARG A 24 8.62 4.51 -12.18
C ARG A 24 7.81 3.67 -11.20
N VAL A 25 8.03 3.84 -9.90
CA VAL A 25 7.27 3.14 -8.86
C VAL A 25 6.81 4.11 -7.77
N ILE A 26 5.52 4.02 -7.41
CA ILE A 26 4.97 4.66 -6.21
C ILE A 26 4.47 3.56 -5.28
N ILE A 27 4.94 3.59 -4.03
CA ILE A 27 4.55 2.61 -3.01
C ILE A 27 3.71 3.31 -1.94
N CYS A 28 2.47 2.88 -1.78
CA CYS A 28 1.54 3.43 -0.80
C CYS A 28 1.59 2.58 0.47
N VAL A 29 2.18 3.15 1.53
CA VAL A 29 2.36 2.48 2.82
C VAL A 29 1.57 3.17 3.93
N GLY A 30 1.35 2.50 5.06
CA GLY A 30 0.66 3.11 6.19
C GLY A 30 -0.24 2.15 6.98
N PRO A 31 -0.89 2.66 8.04
CA PRO A 31 -1.69 1.85 8.97
C PRO A 31 -2.82 1.07 8.30
N GLY A 32 -3.36 0.09 9.01
CA GLY A 32 -4.55 -0.64 8.57
C GLY A 32 -5.78 0.27 8.47
N GLY A 33 -6.62 0.08 7.46
CA GLY A 33 -7.94 0.74 7.37
C GLY A 33 -7.94 2.23 7.00
N VAL A 34 -6.78 2.85 6.74
CA VAL A 34 -6.67 4.29 6.40
C VAL A 34 -7.00 4.64 4.94
N GLY A 35 -7.19 3.63 4.08
CA GLY A 35 -7.56 3.83 2.67
C GLY A 35 -6.41 3.74 1.66
N LYS A 36 -5.32 3.02 1.97
CA LYS A 36 -4.19 2.79 1.04
C LYS A 36 -4.61 2.30 -0.34
N THR A 37 -5.44 1.27 -0.41
CA THR A 37 -5.92 0.70 -1.68
C THR A 37 -6.69 1.74 -2.50
N THR A 38 -7.56 2.51 -1.85
CA THR A 38 -8.33 3.58 -2.51
C THR A 38 -7.41 4.66 -3.03
N ILE A 39 -6.45 5.15 -2.23
CA ILE A 39 -5.51 6.18 -2.66
C ILE A 39 -4.56 5.68 -3.76
N SER A 40 -4.13 4.42 -3.70
CA SER A 40 -3.34 3.78 -4.77
C SER A 40 -4.10 3.77 -6.09
N ALA A 41 -5.39 3.43 -6.05
CA ALA A 41 -6.26 3.48 -7.22
C ALA A 41 -6.47 4.92 -7.74
N VAL A 42 -6.57 5.92 -6.84
CA VAL A 42 -6.66 7.34 -7.22
C VAL A 42 -5.39 7.83 -7.92
N ILE A 43 -4.21 7.48 -7.39
CA ILE A 43 -2.91 7.81 -7.98
C ILE A 43 -2.80 7.18 -9.37
N ALA A 44 -3.15 5.90 -9.50
CA ALA A 44 -3.10 5.18 -10.76
C ALA A 44 -4.08 5.73 -11.79
N LEU A 45 -5.31 6.02 -11.38
CA LEU A 45 -6.32 6.69 -12.21
C LEU A 45 -5.80 8.05 -12.67
N HIS A 46 -5.26 8.88 -11.78
CA HIS A 46 -4.73 10.19 -12.16
C HIS A 46 -3.61 10.05 -13.21
N ALA A 47 -2.65 9.15 -12.99
CA ALA A 47 -1.55 8.91 -13.91
C ALA A 47 -2.03 8.47 -15.31
N ALA A 48 -3.02 7.59 -15.38
CA ALA A 48 -3.61 7.14 -16.65
C ALA A 48 -4.36 8.28 -17.36
N MET A 49 -5.09 9.12 -16.61
CA MET A 49 -5.74 10.33 -17.14
C MET A 49 -4.72 11.34 -17.70
N GLN A 50 -3.49 11.38 -17.16
CA GLN A 50 -2.39 12.21 -17.65
C GLN A 50 -1.63 11.60 -18.85
N GLY A 51 -1.99 10.40 -19.32
CA GLY A 51 -1.37 9.79 -20.50
C GLY A 51 -0.37 8.68 -20.21
N ARG A 52 -0.12 8.34 -18.94
CA ARG A 52 0.85 7.28 -18.60
C ARG A 52 0.24 5.90 -18.81
N ARG A 53 1.08 4.92 -19.14
CA ARG A 53 0.76 3.48 -19.04
C ARG A 53 1.02 3.02 -17.62
N VAL A 54 -0.05 2.69 -16.89
CA VAL A 54 0.00 2.49 -15.44
C VAL A 54 -0.43 1.07 -15.08
N LEU A 55 0.29 0.47 -14.14
CA LEU A 55 -0.11 -0.75 -13.45
C LEU A 55 -0.35 -0.45 -11.97
N VAL A 56 -1.54 -0.77 -11.45
CA VAL A 56 -1.81 -0.77 -10.01
C VAL A 56 -1.87 -2.20 -9.47
N CYS A 57 -1.06 -2.47 -8.46
CA CYS A 57 -0.95 -3.79 -7.83
C CYS A 57 -1.46 -3.73 -6.40
N THR A 58 -2.33 -4.66 -6.01
CA THR A 58 -2.68 -4.87 -4.60
C THR A 58 -2.26 -6.24 -4.13
N VAL A 59 -2.00 -6.34 -2.83
CA VAL A 59 -1.81 -7.59 -2.09
C VAL A 59 -3.02 -7.92 -1.20
N ASP A 60 -4.04 -7.05 -1.16
CA ASP A 60 -5.24 -7.23 -0.31
C ASP A 60 -6.25 -8.18 -0.99
N PRO A 61 -6.51 -9.37 -0.41
CA PRO A 61 -7.47 -10.32 -0.96
C PRO A 61 -8.94 -9.85 -0.87
N ALA A 62 -9.23 -8.76 -0.13
CA ALA A 62 -10.60 -8.28 0.11
C ALA A 62 -11.29 -7.64 -1.12
N LYS A 63 -10.76 -7.82 -2.34
CA LYS A 63 -11.29 -7.31 -3.62
C LYS A 63 -11.55 -5.79 -3.64
N ARG A 64 -10.96 -5.02 -2.72
CA ARG A 64 -11.21 -3.57 -2.59
C ARG A 64 -10.79 -2.80 -3.84
N LEU A 65 -9.63 -3.14 -4.40
CA LEU A 65 -9.14 -2.55 -5.64
C LEU A 65 -10.05 -2.90 -6.80
N ALA A 66 -10.39 -4.19 -6.95
CA ALA A 66 -11.29 -4.69 -8.01
C ALA A 66 -12.62 -3.92 -8.02
N ASN A 67 -13.29 -3.86 -6.86
CA ASN A 67 -14.55 -3.13 -6.70
C ASN A 67 -14.41 -1.65 -7.07
N SER A 68 -13.32 -1.00 -6.63
CA SER A 68 -13.10 0.43 -6.90
C SER A 68 -12.85 0.72 -8.38
N LEU A 69 -12.33 -0.24 -9.14
CA LEU A 69 -12.07 -0.15 -10.57
C LEU A 69 -13.23 -0.68 -11.44
N GLY A 70 -14.34 -1.13 -10.84
CA GLY A 70 -15.49 -1.66 -11.57
C GLY A 70 -15.34 -3.10 -12.06
N VAL A 71 -14.29 -3.82 -11.66
CA VAL A 71 -14.02 -5.20 -12.11
C VAL A 71 -14.37 -6.22 -11.04
N SER A 72 -14.85 -7.39 -11.46
CA SER A 72 -15.33 -8.43 -10.53
C SER A 72 -14.20 -9.08 -9.73
N GLU A 73 -13.07 -9.35 -10.38
CA GLU A 73 -11.92 -10.07 -9.83
C GLU A 73 -10.63 -9.57 -10.46
N LEU A 74 -9.53 -9.68 -9.71
CA LEU A 74 -8.18 -9.42 -10.20
C LEU A 74 -7.37 -10.70 -10.05
N GLY A 75 -6.73 -11.12 -11.14
CA GLY A 75 -5.75 -12.19 -11.14
C GLY A 75 -4.34 -11.65 -10.91
N ASP A 76 -3.37 -12.56 -10.96
CA ASP A 76 -1.95 -12.24 -10.84
C ASP A 76 -1.25 -12.00 -12.18
N GLU A 77 -2.05 -11.88 -13.23
CA GLU A 77 -1.64 -11.30 -14.50
C GLU A 77 -2.29 -9.92 -14.59
N ALA A 78 -1.54 -8.95 -15.13
CA ALA A 78 -2.04 -7.61 -15.34
C ALA A 78 -3.22 -7.63 -16.34
N SER A 79 -4.34 -7.05 -15.93
CA SER A 79 -5.52 -6.88 -16.77
C SER A 79 -5.80 -5.40 -16.98
N GLU A 80 -5.96 -4.98 -18.23
CA GLU A 80 -6.31 -3.60 -18.55
C GLU A 80 -7.78 -3.33 -18.20
N ILE A 81 -8.05 -2.18 -17.57
CA ILE A 81 -9.40 -1.74 -17.24
C ILE A 81 -10.07 -1.22 -18.50
N ALA A 82 -11.24 -1.77 -18.82
CA ALA A 82 -11.96 -1.47 -20.05
C ALA A 82 -12.43 -0.01 -20.11
N LEU A 83 -12.41 0.60 -21.31
CA LEU A 83 -12.76 2.02 -21.52
C LEU A 83 -14.22 2.33 -21.15
N GLU A 84 -15.09 1.32 -21.17
CA GLU A 84 -16.49 1.42 -20.77
C GLU A 84 -16.65 1.80 -19.29
N GLU A 85 -15.72 1.33 -18.43
CA GLU A 85 -15.74 1.65 -17.00
C GLU A 85 -15.50 3.16 -16.76
N PHE A 86 -14.77 3.82 -17.67
CA PHE A 86 -14.51 5.26 -17.60
C PHE A 86 -15.65 6.11 -18.17
N ALA A 87 -16.64 5.52 -18.85
CA ALA A 87 -17.72 6.26 -19.50
C ALA A 87 -18.50 7.16 -18.51
N ALA A 88 -18.66 6.70 -17.27
CA ALA A 88 -19.33 7.45 -16.20
C ALA A 88 -18.55 8.70 -15.74
N LEU A 89 -17.26 8.82 -16.08
CA LEU A 89 -16.43 9.99 -15.77
C LEU A 89 -16.63 11.12 -16.78
N GLY A 90 -17.21 10.85 -17.96
CA GLY A 90 -17.35 11.83 -19.03
C GLY A 90 -16.03 12.16 -19.77
N GLU A 91 -14.92 11.52 -19.39
CA GLU A 91 -13.61 11.64 -20.01
C GLU A 91 -12.95 10.25 -20.04
N GLN A 92 -12.24 9.96 -21.14
CA GLN A 92 -11.46 8.74 -21.31
C GLN A 92 -10.00 8.99 -20.91
N PRO A 93 -9.30 8.00 -20.34
CA PRO A 93 -7.88 8.14 -20.02
C PRO A 93 -7.07 8.36 -21.31
N LYS A 94 -6.05 9.23 -21.23
CA LYS A 94 -5.13 9.48 -22.34
C LYS A 94 -4.08 8.37 -22.47
N GLY A 95 -3.86 7.61 -21.40
CA GLY A 95 -2.96 6.46 -21.32
C GLY A 95 -3.74 5.17 -21.09
N SER A 96 -3.17 4.25 -20.34
CA SER A 96 -3.83 2.99 -19.96
C SER A 96 -3.71 2.72 -18.47
N LEU A 97 -4.73 2.08 -17.91
CA LEU A 97 -4.76 1.63 -16.53
C LEU A 97 -4.95 0.13 -16.50
N SER A 98 -3.94 -0.58 -16.01
CA SER A 98 -4.01 -2.01 -15.73
C SER A 98 -4.01 -2.25 -14.23
N ALA A 99 -4.63 -3.34 -13.82
CA ALA A 99 -4.67 -3.77 -12.43
C ALA A 99 -4.37 -5.26 -12.28
N MET A 100 -3.79 -5.61 -11.14
CA MET A 100 -3.55 -6.99 -10.74
C MET A 100 -3.59 -7.15 -9.21
N MET A 101 -3.80 -8.39 -8.77
CA MET A 101 -3.63 -8.80 -7.39
C MET A 101 -2.44 -9.76 -7.29
N LEU A 102 -1.45 -9.38 -6.50
CA LEU A 102 -0.24 -10.16 -6.30
C LEU A 102 -0.55 -11.44 -5.51
N ASP A 103 -0.28 -12.60 -6.12
CA ASP A 103 -0.38 -13.89 -5.45
C ASP A 103 0.89 -14.19 -4.68
N MET A 104 0.91 -13.70 -3.45
CA MET A 104 2.00 -13.86 -2.49
C MET A 104 2.20 -15.33 -2.10
N LYS A 105 1.14 -16.14 -2.14
CA LYS A 105 1.16 -17.54 -1.74
C LYS A 105 1.86 -18.40 -2.80
N HIS A 106 1.67 -18.08 -4.07
CA HIS A 106 2.25 -18.81 -5.19
C HIS A 106 3.49 -18.13 -5.81
N ALA A 107 3.94 -17.01 -5.27
CA ALA A 107 5.16 -16.33 -5.68
C ALA A 107 6.41 -17.22 -5.58
N PHE A 108 6.61 -17.93 -4.45
CA PHE A 108 7.71 -18.90 -4.32
C PHE A 108 7.60 -20.06 -5.31
N ASP A 109 6.38 -20.54 -5.58
CA ASP A 109 6.18 -21.63 -6.55
C ASP A 109 6.62 -21.22 -7.95
N ARG A 110 6.28 -19.99 -8.36
CA ARG A 110 6.75 -19.44 -9.63
C ARG A 110 8.24 -19.24 -9.66
N LEU A 111 8.78 -18.71 -8.56
CA LEU A 111 10.22 -18.54 -8.42
C LEU A 111 10.98 -19.85 -8.67
N VAL A 112 10.48 -20.96 -8.12
CA VAL A 112 10.98 -22.31 -8.38
C VAL A 112 10.71 -22.73 -9.82
N ARG A 113 9.54 -22.45 -10.39
CA ARG A 113 9.23 -22.81 -11.78
C ARG A 113 10.14 -22.16 -12.81
N ASP A 114 10.47 -20.89 -12.58
CA ASP A 114 11.18 -20.02 -13.52
C ASP A 114 12.70 -20.14 -13.37
N HIS A 115 13.19 -20.49 -12.18
CA HIS A 115 14.63 -20.47 -11.87
C HIS A 115 15.21 -21.81 -11.43
N ALA A 116 14.41 -22.87 -11.30
CA ALA A 116 14.97 -24.20 -11.12
C ALA A 116 15.89 -24.54 -12.32
N PRO A 117 17.06 -25.15 -12.08
CA PRO A 117 18.04 -25.42 -13.13
C PRO A 117 17.51 -26.37 -14.20
N ASP A 118 16.60 -27.26 -13.84
CA ASP A 118 15.95 -28.19 -14.75
C ASP A 118 14.56 -28.64 -14.23
N ALA A 119 13.79 -29.30 -15.09
CA ALA A 119 12.44 -29.75 -14.79
C ALA A 119 12.37 -30.81 -13.68
N LYS A 120 13.45 -31.59 -13.47
CA LYS A 120 13.51 -32.61 -12.43
C LYS A 120 13.69 -31.95 -11.06
N THR A 121 14.67 -31.06 -10.90
CA THR A 121 14.87 -30.28 -9.66
C THR A 121 13.63 -29.47 -9.32
N ARG A 122 12.96 -28.88 -10.32
CA ARG A 122 11.69 -28.18 -10.12
C ARG A 122 10.63 -29.07 -9.47
N ALA A 123 10.41 -30.26 -10.03
CA ALA A 123 9.43 -31.21 -9.48
C ALA A 123 9.84 -31.67 -8.07
N GLU A 124 11.12 -31.99 -7.86
CA GLU A 124 11.65 -32.40 -6.55
C GLU A 124 11.43 -31.34 -5.47
N ILE A 125 11.61 -30.05 -5.78
CA ILE A 125 11.35 -28.95 -4.85
C ILE A 125 9.83 -28.78 -4.60
N LEU A 126 9.04 -28.66 -5.67
CA LEU A 126 7.60 -28.37 -5.55
C LEU A 126 6.83 -29.51 -4.87
N ASP A 127 7.25 -30.77 -5.04
CA ASP A 127 6.62 -31.91 -4.38
C ASP A 127 7.11 -32.15 -2.95
N ASN A 128 8.20 -31.50 -2.55
CA ASN A 128 8.77 -31.67 -1.22
C ASN A 128 7.83 -31.14 -0.13
N ARG A 129 7.58 -31.98 0.89
CA ARG A 129 6.68 -31.64 2.00
C ARG A 129 7.18 -30.44 2.81
N PHE A 130 8.49 -30.32 3.04
CA PHE A 130 9.06 -29.17 3.73
C PHE A 130 8.93 -27.90 2.93
N TYR A 131 9.17 -27.96 1.62
CA TYR A 131 8.96 -26.80 0.75
C TYR A 131 7.51 -26.29 0.83
N LYS A 132 6.51 -27.20 0.78
CA LYS A 132 5.09 -26.83 0.90
C LYS A 132 4.75 -26.15 2.23
N TYR A 133 5.42 -26.51 3.33
CA TYR A 133 5.27 -25.80 4.60
C TYR A 133 6.07 -24.50 4.65
N PHE A 134 7.30 -24.50 4.14
CA PHE A 134 8.20 -23.36 4.12
C PHE A 134 7.63 -22.20 3.30
N SER A 135 7.21 -22.49 2.07
CA SER A 135 6.68 -21.51 1.10
C SER A 135 5.43 -20.77 1.57
N THR A 136 4.64 -21.35 2.48
CA THR A 136 3.40 -20.73 2.95
C THR A 136 3.45 -20.21 4.39
N SER A 137 4.37 -20.72 5.22
CA SER A 137 4.25 -20.59 6.68
C SER A 137 5.50 -20.05 7.39
N LEU A 138 6.63 -19.88 6.70
CA LEU A 138 7.81 -19.28 7.33
C LEU A 138 7.70 -17.75 7.32
N ALA A 139 7.91 -17.12 8.48
CA ALA A 139 7.99 -15.68 8.62
C ALA A 139 9.03 -15.08 7.63
N GLY A 140 8.66 -14.00 6.93
CA GLY A 140 9.51 -13.36 5.92
C GLY A 140 9.30 -13.87 4.48
N THR A 141 8.61 -14.99 4.28
CA THR A 141 8.39 -15.59 2.94
C THR A 141 7.36 -14.80 2.13
N GLN A 142 6.29 -14.33 2.78
CA GLN A 142 5.30 -13.47 2.14
C GLN A 142 5.93 -12.12 1.81
N GLU A 143 6.69 -11.56 2.73
CA GLU A 143 7.37 -10.29 2.54
C GLU A 143 8.41 -10.35 1.40
N TYR A 144 9.24 -11.40 1.34
CA TYR A 144 10.17 -11.64 0.23
C TYR A 144 9.43 -11.77 -1.11
N SER A 145 8.29 -12.48 -1.11
CA SER A 145 7.48 -12.67 -2.31
C SER A 145 6.99 -11.35 -2.91
N ALA A 146 6.70 -10.34 -2.08
CA ALA A 146 6.33 -9.00 -2.55
C ALA A 146 7.52 -8.32 -3.24
N MET A 147 8.71 -8.44 -2.64
CA MET A 147 9.94 -7.89 -3.21
C MET A 147 10.29 -8.51 -4.55
N GLU A 148 10.16 -9.83 -4.66
CA GLU A 148 10.41 -10.55 -5.91
C GLU A 148 9.42 -10.13 -6.99
N ARG A 149 8.14 -10.05 -6.66
CA ARG A 149 7.10 -9.57 -7.57
C ARG A 149 7.34 -8.13 -8.02
N LEU A 150 7.73 -7.25 -7.11
CA LEU A 150 8.10 -5.88 -7.45
C LEU A 150 9.31 -5.85 -8.40
N TYR A 151 10.33 -6.67 -8.14
CA TYR A 151 11.50 -6.80 -8.99
C TYR A 151 11.13 -7.28 -10.39
N GLU A 152 10.33 -8.33 -10.50
CA GLU A 152 9.81 -8.87 -11.76
C GLU A 152 9.05 -7.79 -12.53
N LEU A 153 8.10 -7.10 -11.88
CA LEU A 153 7.32 -6.05 -12.51
C LEU A 153 8.20 -4.88 -12.97
N TYR A 154 9.17 -4.46 -12.16
CA TYR A 154 10.09 -3.38 -12.49
C TYR A 154 11.04 -3.74 -13.65
N GLU A 155 11.52 -4.97 -13.75
CA GLU A 155 12.48 -5.35 -14.78
C GLU A 155 11.82 -5.80 -16.09
N THR A 156 10.64 -6.41 -16.03
CA THR A 156 10.04 -7.11 -17.19
C THR A 156 8.89 -6.37 -17.86
N THR A 157 8.25 -5.42 -17.16
CA THR A 157 7.10 -4.71 -17.72
C THR A 157 7.50 -3.38 -18.35
N ASP A 158 6.71 -2.95 -19.32
CA ASP A 158 6.87 -1.68 -20.03
C ASP A 158 5.96 -0.56 -19.49
N TYR A 159 5.29 -0.80 -18.36
CA TYR A 159 4.53 0.24 -17.67
C TYR A 159 5.46 1.37 -17.25
N GLU A 160 4.99 2.60 -17.47
CA GLU A 160 5.73 3.80 -17.10
C GLU A 160 5.60 4.05 -15.60
N LEU A 161 4.45 3.72 -15.00
CA LEU A 161 4.22 3.80 -13.56
C LEU A 161 3.67 2.48 -13.02
N ILE A 162 4.28 2.00 -11.93
CA ILE A 162 3.74 0.93 -11.09
C ILE A 162 3.33 1.54 -9.75
N VAL A 163 2.06 1.40 -9.38
CA VAL A 163 1.53 1.82 -8.06
C VAL A 163 1.29 0.58 -7.21
N LEU A 164 2.03 0.45 -6.10
CA LEU A 164 1.94 -0.70 -5.20
C LEU A 164 1.14 -0.35 -3.94
N ASP A 165 0.01 -1.04 -3.75
CA ASP A 165 -0.78 -1.06 -2.53
C ASP A 165 -0.28 -2.15 -1.58
N THR A 166 0.28 -1.74 -0.43
CA THR A 166 0.92 -2.66 0.52
C THR A 166 -0.08 -3.26 1.52
N PRO A 167 0.25 -4.40 2.15
CA PRO A 167 -0.62 -5.00 3.16
C PRO A 167 -0.81 -4.07 4.38
N PRO A 168 -1.85 -4.29 5.19
CA PRO A 168 -2.07 -3.55 6.42
C PRO A 168 -1.13 -4.04 7.53
N THR A 169 0.01 -3.38 7.75
CA THR A 169 0.87 -3.78 8.88
C THR A 169 1.68 -2.62 9.47
N VAL A 170 1.75 -2.57 10.81
CA VAL A 170 2.73 -1.76 11.59
C VAL A 170 4.18 -2.17 11.27
N HIS A 171 4.35 -3.40 10.80
CA HIS A 171 5.57 -3.98 10.25
C HIS A 171 5.71 -3.77 8.74
N ALA A 172 5.09 -2.74 8.15
CA ALA A 172 5.17 -2.48 6.70
C ALA A 172 6.59 -2.26 6.17
N LEU A 173 7.62 -2.27 7.01
CA LEU A 173 9.03 -2.26 6.60
C LEU A 173 9.77 -3.56 6.93
N ASP A 174 9.12 -4.50 7.63
CA ASP A 174 9.69 -5.84 7.80
C ASP A 174 9.91 -6.50 6.43
N PHE A 175 9.22 -6.07 5.37
CA PHE A 175 9.56 -6.54 4.04
C PHE A 175 10.93 -6.08 3.54
N LEU A 176 11.43 -4.92 3.94
CA LEU A 176 12.79 -4.47 3.61
C LEU A 176 13.87 -5.32 4.29
N ASP A 177 13.55 -5.84 5.48
CA ASP A 177 14.44 -6.66 6.30
C ASP A 177 14.25 -8.17 6.08
N ALA A 178 13.10 -8.58 5.52
CA ALA A 178 12.72 -9.97 5.37
C ALA A 178 13.75 -10.82 4.61
N PRO A 179 14.38 -10.34 3.52
CA PRO A 179 15.41 -11.12 2.86
C PRO A 179 16.59 -11.39 3.79
N ASN A 180 17.07 -10.38 4.53
CA ASN A 180 18.19 -10.54 5.45
C ASN A 180 17.87 -11.56 6.56
N ARG A 181 16.67 -11.50 7.14
CA ARG A 181 16.23 -12.49 8.15
C ARG A 181 16.16 -13.90 7.56
N LEU A 182 15.68 -14.04 6.33
CA LEU A 182 15.66 -15.32 5.61
C LEU A 182 17.09 -15.82 5.31
N PHE A 183 18.00 -14.91 4.91
CA PHE A 183 19.43 -15.17 4.72
C PHE A 183 20.11 -15.63 6.00
N GLU A 184 19.93 -14.92 7.12
CA GLU A 184 20.52 -15.28 8.41
C GLU A 184 20.04 -16.64 8.93
N ALA A 185 18.76 -16.97 8.73
CA ALA A 185 18.23 -18.27 9.11
C ALA A 185 18.90 -19.42 8.33
N ILE A 186 19.20 -19.19 7.04
CA ILE A 186 19.74 -20.20 6.13
C ILE A 186 21.28 -20.25 6.14
N ASP A 187 21.96 -19.13 6.35
CA ASP A 187 23.42 -19.06 6.55
C ASP A 187 23.84 -19.50 7.97
N SER A 188 22.88 -19.95 8.79
CA SER A 188 23.17 -20.44 10.14
C SER A 188 24.05 -21.70 10.12
N SER A 189 24.97 -21.78 11.10
CA SER A 189 25.89 -22.91 11.26
C SER A 189 25.19 -24.28 11.39
N ALA A 190 23.91 -24.28 11.78
CA ALA A 190 23.05 -25.46 11.80
C ALA A 190 22.68 -25.97 10.40
N PHE A 191 22.35 -25.07 9.48
CA PHE A 191 22.01 -25.39 8.09
C PHE A 191 23.24 -25.87 7.31
N ASP A 192 24.34 -25.17 7.51
CA ASP A 192 25.63 -25.44 6.88
C ASP A 192 26.20 -26.81 7.31
N TRP A 193 25.99 -27.19 8.57
CA TRP A 193 26.30 -28.51 9.11
C TRP A 193 25.44 -29.63 8.51
N LEU A 194 24.16 -29.36 8.23
CA LEU A 194 23.20 -30.32 7.70
C LEU A 194 23.43 -30.57 6.19
N ALA A 195 23.66 -29.50 5.43
CA ALA A 195 24.01 -29.55 4.01
C ALA A 195 25.30 -30.36 3.76
N LYS A 196 26.36 -30.11 4.55
CA LYS A 196 27.67 -30.80 4.42
C LYS A 196 27.61 -32.30 4.75
N LYS A 197 26.63 -32.76 5.54
CA LYS A 197 26.53 -34.15 6.00
C LYS A 197 25.79 -35.10 5.05
N SER A 198 25.03 -34.56 4.11
CA SER A 198 24.33 -35.32 3.06
C SER A 198 25.25 -36.00 2.04
N ARG A 199 26.52 -35.57 1.97
CA ARG A 199 27.61 -36.23 1.22
C ARG A 199 28.26 -37.40 1.96
N ILE A 200 27.91 -37.64 3.22
CA ILE A 200 28.45 -38.75 4.00
C ILE A 200 27.64 -39.99 3.68
N ARG A 201 28.16 -40.81 2.77
CA ARG A 201 27.76 -42.21 2.59
C ARG A 201 27.79 -42.85 3.98
N VAL A 202 26.64 -43.34 4.47
CA VAL A 202 26.53 -43.98 5.79
C VAL A 202 27.33 -45.28 5.76
N GLY A 203 28.65 -45.15 5.95
CA GLY A 203 29.61 -46.21 6.13
C GLY A 203 30.09 -46.17 7.58
N LEU A 204 30.01 -47.32 8.24
CA LEU A 204 30.41 -47.55 9.63
C LEU A 204 31.83 -47.05 9.88
N GLY A 205 31.97 -45.92 10.58
CA GLY A 205 33.28 -45.38 10.93
C GLY A 205 33.22 -44.05 11.68
N ILE A 206 32.95 -44.13 12.98
CA ILE A 206 33.36 -43.20 14.06
C ILE A 206 33.16 -41.69 13.79
N ILE A 207 32.08 -41.12 14.33
CA ILE A 207 31.97 -39.67 14.58
C ILE A 207 32.32 -39.41 16.05
N LYS A 208 33.46 -38.74 16.27
CA LYS A 208 33.90 -38.22 17.58
C LYS A 208 32.92 -37.14 18.09
N LEU A 209 32.57 -37.31 19.36
CA LEU A 209 31.91 -36.47 20.38
C LEU A 209 31.22 -35.13 20.00
N GLY A 210 29.97 -34.99 20.47
CA GLY A 210 29.30 -33.71 20.72
C GLY A 210 27.97 -33.51 19.99
N THR A 211 27.96 -33.68 18.66
CA THR A 211 26.79 -33.33 17.81
C THR A 211 25.91 -34.52 17.42
N GLY A 212 26.32 -35.75 17.71
CA GLY A 212 25.55 -36.97 17.38
C GLY A 212 24.33 -37.21 18.28
N TYR A 213 24.29 -36.62 19.47
CA TYR A 213 23.18 -36.80 20.41
C TYR A 213 21.95 -35.97 20.00
N VAL A 214 22.17 -34.74 19.53
CA VAL A 214 21.10 -33.84 19.02
C VAL A 214 20.39 -34.48 17.82
N LEU A 215 21.14 -35.09 16.89
CA LEU A 215 20.59 -35.84 15.75
C LEU A 215 19.79 -37.08 16.19
N LYS A 216 20.26 -37.82 17.20
CA LYS A 216 19.51 -38.96 17.74
C LYS A 216 18.23 -38.51 18.43
N VAL A 217 18.25 -37.39 19.15
CA VAL A 217 17.07 -36.82 19.83
C VAL A 217 16.07 -36.28 18.80
N LEU A 218 16.51 -35.53 17.80
CA LEU A 218 15.68 -35.09 16.67
C LEU A 218 15.13 -36.28 15.89
N ALA A 219 15.96 -37.22 15.42
CA ALA A 219 15.49 -38.40 14.69
C ALA A 219 14.53 -39.28 15.50
N LYS A 220 14.70 -39.35 16.83
CA LYS A 220 13.81 -40.10 17.73
C LYS A 220 12.50 -39.36 18.02
N LEU A 221 12.48 -38.04 17.90
CA LEU A 221 11.28 -37.20 18.05
C LEU A 221 10.53 -36.97 16.73
N THR A 222 11.23 -36.89 15.59
CA THR A 222 10.68 -36.48 14.28
C THR A 222 10.72 -37.57 13.20
N GLY A 223 11.44 -38.69 13.42
CA GLY A 223 11.59 -39.79 12.46
C GLY A 223 12.74 -39.59 11.46
N ALA A 224 13.28 -40.69 10.91
CA ALA A 224 14.38 -40.68 9.93
C ALA A 224 13.97 -40.13 8.55
N ASP A 225 12.69 -40.28 8.20
CA ASP A 225 12.12 -39.80 6.94
C ASP A 225 12.11 -38.28 6.86
N PHE A 226 11.78 -37.62 7.98
CA PHE A 226 11.81 -36.17 8.14
C PHE A 226 13.19 -35.58 7.83
N LEU A 227 14.26 -36.16 8.41
CA LEU A 227 15.63 -35.68 8.19
C LEU A 227 16.09 -35.84 6.75
N ARG A 228 15.66 -36.92 6.08
CA ARG A 228 15.98 -37.21 4.69
C ARG A 228 15.25 -36.24 3.75
N GLU A 229 13.96 -36.03 3.95
CA GLU A 229 13.17 -35.06 3.19
C GLU A 229 13.68 -33.62 3.36
N PHE A 230 14.07 -33.23 4.58
CA PHE A 230 14.66 -31.93 4.86
C PHE A 230 16.02 -31.76 4.17
N SER A 231 16.89 -32.78 4.23
CA SER A 231 18.20 -32.75 3.57
C SER A 231 18.06 -32.67 2.04
N ALA A 232 17.10 -33.40 1.46
CA ALA A 232 16.79 -33.36 0.03
C ALA A 232 16.28 -31.97 -0.41
N PHE A 233 15.43 -31.33 0.41
CA PHE A 233 15.00 -29.96 0.20
C PHE A 233 16.21 -29.00 0.20
N ILE A 234 17.06 -29.05 1.23
CA ILE A 234 18.24 -28.17 1.34
C ILE A 234 19.14 -28.31 0.12
N GLN A 235 19.47 -29.54 -0.29
CA GLN A 235 20.32 -29.76 -1.46
C GLN A 235 19.72 -29.17 -2.73
N SER A 236 18.45 -29.47 -3.00
CA SER A 236 17.77 -29.02 -4.22
C SER A 236 17.59 -27.50 -4.25
N PHE A 237 17.33 -26.90 -3.08
CA PHE A 237 17.09 -25.46 -2.94
C PHE A 237 18.38 -24.62 -2.88
N SER A 238 19.48 -25.19 -2.39
CA SER A 238 20.76 -24.48 -2.21
C SER A 238 21.30 -23.87 -3.52
N GLY A 239 21.05 -24.51 -4.67
CA GLY A 239 21.47 -24.00 -5.98
C GLY A 239 20.75 -22.70 -6.39
N MET A 240 19.57 -22.43 -5.82
CA MET A 240 18.79 -21.22 -6.12
C MET A 240 19.13 -20.05 -5.18
N TRP A 241 19.82 -20.32 -4.07
CA TRP A 241 20.04 -19.37 -2.99
C TRP A 241 20.81 -18.12 -3.40
N GLU A 242 21.88 -18.32 -4.16
CA GLU A 242 22.68 -17.23 -4.72
C GLU A 242 21.87 -16.33 -5.67
N GLY A 243 20.91 -16.90 -6.40
CA GLY A 243 19.98 -16.14 -7.24
C GLY A 243 19.08 -15.23 -6.42
N PHE A 244 18.51 -15.77 -5.33
CA PHE A 244 17.62 -15.01 -4.43
C PHE A 244 18.36 -13.90 -3.72
N LYS A 245 19.58 -14.18 -3.25
CA LYS A 245 20.44 -13.18 -2.60
C LYS A 245 20.74 -12.00 -3.52
N ARG A 246 21.12 -12.27 -4.78
CA ARG A 246 21.36 -11.20 -5.76
C ARG A 246 20.11 -10.37 -6.03
N ARG A 247 18.94 -11.00 -6.18
CA ARG A 247 17.69 -10.28 -6.45
C ARG A 247 17.23 -9.46 -5.25
N ALA A 248 17.28 -9.99 -4.05
CA ALA A 248 16.96 -9.23 -2.83
C ALA A 248 17.80 -7.95 -2.70
N VAL A 249 19.11 -8.05 -2.93
CA VAL A 249 20.02 -6.89 -2.93
C VAL A 249 19.61 -5.91 -4.02
N ARG A 250 19.35 -6.39 -5.24
CA ARG A 250 18.93 -5.56 -6.37
C ARG A 250 17.60 -4.86 -6.11
N THR A 251 16.62 -5.53 -5.52
CA THR A 251 15.34 -4.92 -5.13
C THR A 251 15.56 -3.83 -4.09
N LYS A 252 16.45 -4.03 -3.10
CA LYS A 252 16.77 -2.98 -2.11
C LYS A 252 17.41 -1.76 -2.77
N GLU A 253 18.28 -1.95 -3.75
CA GLU A 253 18.84 -0.86 -4.57
C GLU A 253 17.74 -0.11 -5.33
N ILE A 254 16.81 -0.83 -5.97
CA ILE A 254 15.67 -0.24 -6.68
C ILE A 254 14.82 0.60 -5.72
N LEU A 255 14.44 0.04 -4.57
CA LEU A 255 13.62 0.72 -3.55
C LEU A 255 14.26 1.96 -2.96
N SER A 256 15.59 2.03 -2.95
CA SER A 256 16.36 3.19 -2.48
C SER A 256 16.74 4.14 -3.62
N GLY A 257 16.39 3.81 -4.86
CA GLY A 257 16.73 4.59 -6.05
C GLY A 257 15.76 5.75 -6.30
N ASP A 258 16.20 6.71 -7.10
CA ASP A 258 15.42 7.92 -7.40
C ASP A 258 14.14 7.65 -8.21
N ASP A 259 14.01 6.48 -8.85
CA ASP A 259 12.83 6.09 -9.62
C ASP A 259 11.65 5.62 -8.75
N VAL A 260 11.87 5.46 -7.44
CA VAL A 260 10.87 4.98 -6.48
C VAL A 260 10.52 6.09 -5.49
N ALA A 261 9.23 6.23 -5.19
CA ALA A 261 8.76 7.12 -4.13
C ALA A 261 7.78 6.42 -3.20
N PHE A 262 8.02 6.56 -1.89
CA PHE A 262 7.10 6.07 -0.87
C PHE A 262 6.15 7.19 -0.43
N PHE A 263 4.84 6.92 -0.43
CA PHE A 263 3.84 7.80 0.14
C PHE A 263 3.22 7.16 1.38
N VAL A 264 3.27 7.89 2.49
CA VAL A 264 2.70 7.45 3.77
C VAL A 264 1.23 7.89 3.84
N ILE A 265 0.33 6.93 3.71
CA ILE A 265 -1.11 7.14 3.79
C ILE A 265 -1.55 6.97 5.24
N SER A 266 -2.34 7.90 5.77
CA SER A 266 -2.85 7.83 7.14
C SER A 266 -4.23 8.44 7.28
N GLY A 267 -4.93 8.14 8.38
CA GLY A 267 -6.10 8.90 8.81
C GLY A 267 -5.70 10.19 9.52
N ALA A 268 -6.67 11.06 9.81
CA ALA A 268 -6.43 12.26 10.61
C ALA A 268 -6.45 12.00 12.13
N ASP A 269 -6.83 10.79 12.57
CA ASP A 269 -6.85 10.42 13.97
C ASP A 269 -5.43 10.24 14.54
N SER A 270 -5.31 10.43 15.85
CA SER A 270 -4.01 10.44 16.53
C SER A 270 -3.25 9.12 16.47
N VAL A 271 -3.96 7.98 16.46
CA VAL A 271 -3.32 6.65 16.46
C VAL A 271 -2.72 6.39 15.09
N ALA A 272 -3.51 6.59 14.02
CA ALA A 272 -3.03 6.42 12.66
C ALA A 272 -1.87 7.38 12.34
N LEU A 273 -1.92 8.63 12.82
CA LEU A 273 -0.84 9.60 12.59
C LEU A 273 0.45 9.25 13.33
N GLU A 274 0.35 8.67 14.53
CA GLU A 274 1.53 8.22 15.27
C GLU A 274 2.21 7.02 14.58
N GLU A 275 1.42 6.05 14.12
CA GLU A 275 1.94 4.92 13.33
C GLU A 275 2.55 5.38 12.00
N ALA A 276 1.92 6.35 11.32
CA ALA A 276 2.45 6.94 10.09
C ALA A 276 3.79 7.67 10.32
N ARG A 277 3.93 8.36 11.45
CA ARG A 277 5.20 9.00 11.84
C ARG A 277 6.29 7.97 12.10
N TYR A 278 5.98 6.92 12.86
CA TYR A 278 6.92 5.82 13.11
C TYR A 278 7.39 5.17 11.81
N LEU A 279 6.46 4.92 10.88
CA LEU A 279 6.77 4.37 9.57
C LEU A 279 7.70 5.28 8.76
N ASN A 280 7.45 6.59 8.76
CA ASN A 280 8.31 7.57 8.10
C ASN A 280 9.72 7.61 8.71
N GLU A 281 9.85 7.55 10.05
CA GLU A 281 11.15 7.49 10.73
C GLU A 281 11.94 6.25 10.29
N ARG A 282 11.29 5.09 10.24
CA ARG A 282 11.92 3.84 9.81
C ARG A 282 12.30 3.84 8.31
N LEU A 283 11.51 4.46 7.43
CA LEU A 283 11.88 4.65 6.02
C LEU A 283 13.15 5.51 5.88
N ILE A 284 13.27 6.56 6.70
CA ILE A 284 14.45 7.42 6.73
C ILE A 284 15.68 6.66 7.26
N GLU A 285 15.53 5.84 8.30
CA GLU A 285 16.60 4.96 8.81
C GLU A 285 17.14 4.01 7.73
N GLU A 286 16.25 3.46 6.89
CA GLU A 286 16.59 2.60 5.76
C GLU A 286 17.11 3.36 4.53
N LYS A 287 17.24 4.70 4.62
CA LYS A 287 17.67 5.60 3.53
C LYS A 287 16.75 5.55 2.31
N ILE A 288 15.47 5.33 2.53
CA ILE A 288 14.45 5.30 1.48
C ILE A 288 13.81 6.68 1.34
N GLY A 289 13.65 7.14 0.10
CA GLY A 289 13.03 8.42 -0.23
C GLY A 289 11.52 8.41 0.04
N VAL A 290 11.07 9.24 1.00
CA VAL A 290 9.65 9.50 1.25
C VAL A 290 9.19 10.69 0.41
N GLY A 291 8.23 10.45 -0.49
CA GLY A 291 7.63 11.49 -1.34
C GLY A 291 6.69 12.42 -0.58
N GLY A 292 6.06 11.94 0.49
CA GLY A 292 5.22 12.74 1.38
C GLY A 292 4.14 11.92 2.08
N PHE A 293 3.20 12.62 2.70
CA PHE A 293 2.04 12.05 3.36
C PHE A 293 0.76 12.32 2.58
N VAL A 294 -0.17 11.35 2.59
CA VAL A 294 -1.56 11.57 2.18
C VAL A 294 -2.45 11.29 3.38
N ILE A 295 -3.01 12.35 3.97
CA ILE A 295 -3.89 12.26 5.12
C ILE A 295 -5.32 12.18 4.61
N ASN A 296 -5.89 10.99 4.76
CA ASN A 296 -7.22 10.65 4.32
C ASN A 296 -8.28 10.99 5.37
N ARG A 297 -9.51 11.22 4.89
CA ARG A 297 -10.71 11.48 5.72
C ARG A 297 -10.56 12.69 6.64
N VAL A 298 -9.93 13.76 6.16
CA VAL A 298 -9.79 15.01 6.91
C VAL A 298 -11.12 15.74 6.97
N HIS A 299 -11.62 16.01 8.18
CA HIS A 299 -12.83 16.78 8.35
C HIS A 299 -12.60 18.26 8.01
N GLN A 300 -13.57 18.86 7.32
CA GLN A 300 -13.55 20.27 6.99
C GLN A 300 -14.63 21.01 7.78
N SER A 301 -14.27 22.18 8.29
CA SER A 301 -15.26 23.11 8.85
C SER A 301 -15.85 23.92 7.71
N PHE A 302 -17.06 23.56 7.28
CA PHE A 302 -17.77 24.25 6.20
C PHE A 302 -18.76 25.31 6.70
N VAL A 303 -18.95 25.43 8.03
CA VAL A 303 -19.87 26.41 8.64
C VAL A 303 -19.08 27.51 9.35
N PRO A 304 -19.31 28.80 9.05
CA PRO A 304 -18.70 29.91 9.77
C PRO A 304 -19.07 29.94 11.25
N GLN A 305 -18.12 30.29 12.12
CA GLN A 305 -18.31 30.45 13.57
C GLN A 305 -19.55 31.27 13.96
N PRO A 306 -19.86 32.43 13.32
CA PRO A 306 -21.08 33.18 13.63
C PRO A 306 -22.38 32.37 13.46
N VAL A 307 -22.43 31.49 12.45
CA VAL A 307 -23.60 30.62 12.19
C VAL A 307 -23.68 29.49 13.21
N LEU A 308 -22.53 28.96 13.65
CA LEU A 308 -22.47 27.96 14.72
C LEU A 308 -22.93 28.51 16.07
N CYS A 309 -22.79 29.83 16.29
CA CYS A 309 -23.16 30.52 17.53
C CYS A 309 -24.53 31.20 17.48
N ALA A 310 -25.18 31.27 16.32
CA ALA A 310 -26.48 31.92 16.13
C ALA A 310 -27.60 31.25 16.96
N ASP A 311 -28.67 31.99 17.24
CA ASP A 311 -29.87 31.41 17.83
C ASP A 311 -30.53 30.44 16.81
N PRO A 312 -30.89 29.19 17.18
CA PRO A 312 -31.61 28.28 16.30
C PRO A 312 -32.86 28.89 15.65
N ALA A 313 -33.53 29.86 16.29
CA ALA A 313 -34.67 30.58 15.72
C ALA A 313 -34.29 31.38 14.47
N GLU A 314 -33.07 31.93 14.39
CA GLU A 314 -32.57 32.62 13.18
C GLU A 314 -32.36 31.64 12.03
N LEU A 315 -31.98 30.39 12.35
CA LEU A 315 -31.81 29.34 11.36
C LEU A 315 -33.16 28.86 10.79
N VAL A 316 -34.23 28.85 11.60
CA VAL A 316 -35.59 28.52 11.14
C VAL A 316 -36.01 29.42 9.99
N GLY A 317 -35.80 30.74 10.12
CA GLY A 317 -36.13 31.68 9.04
C GLY A 317 -35.37 31.40 7.74
N ARG A 318 -34.10 30.98 7.84
CA ARG A 318 -33.29 30.59 6.66
C ARG A 318 -33.78 29.28 6.05
N LEU A 319 -34.13 28.29 6.87
CA LEU A 319 -34.67 27.00 6.39
C LEU A 319 -35.99 27.19 5.65
N GLN A 320 -36.89 28.03 6.16
CA GLN A 320 -38.14 28.37 5.49
C GLN A 320 -37.90 29.07 4.15
N ALA A 321 -36.94 29.99 4.08
CA ALA A 321 -36.55 30.64 2.83
C ALA A 321 -35.98 29.66 1.78
N MET A 322 -35.39 28.54 2.23
CA MET A 322 -34.92 27.43 1.38
C MET A 322 -36.02 26.43 1.01
N GLY A 323 -37.27 26.66 1.43
CA GLY A 323 -38.41 25.80 1.12
C GLY A 323 -38.56 24.59 2.04
N PHE A 324 -37.82 24.52 3.16
CA PHE A 324 -38.10 23.54 4.20
C PHE A 324 -39.32 23.98 4.99
N VAL A 325 -40.38 23.17 4.95
CA VAL A 325 -41.63 23.42 5.65
C VAL A 325 -41.82 22.31 6.69
N GLY A 326 -42.07 22.70 7.94
CA GLY A 326 -42.52 21.80 8.99
C GLY A 326 -43.99 22.06 9.30
N ASP A 327 -44.70 21.06 9.78
CA ASP A 327 -46.12 21.18 10.13
C ASP A 327 -46.32 22.12 11.33
N GLU A 328 -45.35 22.16 12.25
CA GLU A 328 -45.32 23.06 13.40
C GLU A 328 -43.99 23.82 13.54
N LEU A 329 -44.04 25.02 14.14
CA LEU A 329 -42.83 25.80 14.45
C LEU A 329 -41.85 25.03 15.35
N GLY A 330 -42.36 24.17 16.23
CA GLY A 330 -41.56 23.31 17.11
C GLY A 330 -40.68 22.33 16.34
N ASP A 331 -41.19 21.74 15.25
CA ASP A 331 -40.43 20.79 14.43
C ASP A 331 -39.30 21.48 13.68
N MET A 332 -39.56 22.68 13.14
CA MET A 332 -38.54 23.48 12.47
C MET A 332 -37.44 23.91 13.44
N LEU A 333 -37.80 24.28 14.67
CA LEU A 333 -36.83 24.62 15.71
C LEU A 333 -35.99 23.39 16.11
N ALA A 334 -36.61 22.23 16.26
CA ALA A 334 -35.90 20.99 16.57
C ALA A 334 -34.93 20.58 15.44
N LEU A 335 -35.34 20.71 14.17
CA LEU A 335 -34.47 20.49 13.02
C LEU A 335 -33.29 21.47 13.02
N ALA A 336 -33.56 22.77 13.25
CA ALA A 336 -32.53 23.79 13.32
C ALA A 336 -31.49 23.49 14.41
N GLN A 337 -31.95 23.09 15.61
CA GLN A 337 -31.07 22.67 16.70
C GLN A 337 -30.22 21.45 16.33
N ARG A 338 -30.81 20.43 15.71
CA ARG A 338 -30.06 19.23 15.27
C ARG A 338 -29.00 19.56 14.21
N LEU A 339 -29.33 20.41 13.24
CA LEU A 339 -28.39 20.87 12.21
C LEU A 339 -27.23 21.65 12.84
N GLN A 340 -27.52 22.53 13.81
CA GLN A 340 -26.49 23.30 14.49
C GLN A 340 -25.59 22.41 15.37
N THR A 341 -26.16 21.44 16.09
CA THR A 341 -25.39 20.46 16.86
C THR A 341 -24.46 19.66 15.96
N ASN A 342 -24.96 19.13 14.85
CA ASN A 342 -24.16 18.39 13.88
C ASN A 342 -23.03 19.26 13.30
N ALA A 343 -23.33 20.50 12.92
CA ALA A 343 -22.33 21.45 12.44
C ALA A 343 -21.24 21.76 13.48
N ARG A 344 -21.60 21.88 14.77
CA ARG A 344 -20.65 22.07 15.87
C ARG A 344 -19.77 20.82 16.06
N GLU A 345 -20.33 19.63 15.98
CA GLU A 345 -19.57 18.37 16.08
C GLU A 345 -18.54 18.26 14.94
N PHE A 346 -18.93 18.52 13.69
CA PHE A 346 -18.00 18.58 12.56
C PHE A 346 -16.93 19.67 12.73
N HIS A 347 -17.28 20.83 13.29
CA HIS A 347 -16.31 21.87 13.59
C HIS A 347 -15.26 21.42 14.63
N VAL A 348 -15.69 20.70 15.68
CA VAL A 348 -14.79 20.12 16.68
C VAL A 348 -13.86 19.08 16.04
N LEU A 349 -14.39 18.19 15.20
CA LEU A 349 -13.60 17.20 14.46
C LEU A 349 -12.58 17.87 13.53
N ALA A 350 -13.00 18.87 12.75
CA ALA A 350 -12.12 19.61 11.84
C ALA A 350 -10.99 20.34 12.60
N ASN A 351 -11.30 20.98 13.73
CA ASN A 351 -10.28 21.63 14.57
C ASN A 351 -9.31 20.61 15.17
N ARG A 352 -9.80 19.45 15.60
CA ARG A 352 -8.96 18.34 16.09
C ARG A 352 -8.02 17.87 14.99
N ASP A 353 -8.55 17.57 13.80
CA ASP A 353 -7.77 17.12 12.66
C ASP A 353 -6.70 18.17 12.31
N GLN A 354 -7.08 19.45 12.19
CA GLN A 354 -6.13 20.53 11.92
C GLN A 354 -5.00 20.61 12.96
N ALA A 355 -5.31 20.45 14.25
CA ALA A 355 -4.31 20.42 15.31
C ALA A 355 -3.36 19.21 15.18
N GLN A 356 -3.88 18.04 14.82
CA GLN A 356 -3.06 16.84 14.61
C GLN A 356 -2.17 16.97 13.37
N LEU A 357 -2.71 17.46 12.25
CA LEU A 357 -1.90 17.72 11.05
C LEU A 357 -0.80 18.76 11.31
N ALA A 358 -1.09 19.80 12.09
CA ALA A 358 -0.08 20.78 12.51
C ALA A 358 1.00 20.17 13.44
N ARG A 359 0.66 19.14 14.22
CA ARG A 359 1.63 18.37 15.01
C ARG A 359 2.50 17.50 14.09
N LEU A 360 1.89 16.76 13.16
CA LEU A 360 2.61 15.95 12.18
C LEU A 360 3.60 16.81 11.38
N SER A 361 3.14 17.95 10.85
CA SER A 361 3.98 18.88 10.06
C SER A 361 5.19 19.40 10.83
N ARG A 362 5.13 19.49 12.16
CA ARG A 362 6.26 19.90 13.01
C ARG A 362 7.18 18.74 13.40
N SER A 363 6.68 17.50 13.36
CA SER A 363 7.48 16.31 13.70
C SER A 363 8.23 15.70 12.52
N VAL A 364 7.87 16.06 11.28
CA VAL A 364 8.55 15.60 10.07
C VAL A 364 9.54 16.66 9.56
N ALA A 365 10.42 16.29 8.63
CA ALA A 365 11.40 17.21 8.07
C ALA A 365 10.71 18.46 7.45
N PRO A 366 11.24 19.68 7.65
CA PRO A 366 10.68 20.88 7.05
C PRO A 366 10.54 20.75 5.53
N GLY A 367 9.36 21.10 5.01
CA GLY A 367 9.06 21.00 3.58
C GLY A 367 8.56 19.62 3.13
N THR A 368 8.41 18.65 4.03
CA THR A 368 7.76 17.37 3.70
C THR A 368 6.31 17.62 3.26
N PRO A 369 5.88 17.18 2.06
CA PRO A 369 4.52 17.37 1.59
C PRO A 369 3.50 16.60 2.42
N ILE A 370 2.36 17.24 2.69
CA ILE A 370 1.21 16.64 3.38
C ILE A 370 -0.04 16.97 2.55
N HIS A 371 -0.48 16.00 1.75
CA HIS A 371 -1.68 16.08 0.96
C HIS A 371 -2.89 15.69 1.82
N LYS A 372 -4.04 16.33 1.60
CA LYS A 372 -5.25 16.11 2.39
C LYS A 372 -6.36 15.63 1.48
N VAL A 373 -7.00 14.53 1.85
CA VAL A 373 -8.23 14.06 1.22
C VAL A 373 -9.37 14.30 2.19
N PRO A 374 -10.43 15.04 1.80
CA PRO A 374 -11.53 15.34 2.70
C PRO A 374 -12.30 14.07 3.11
N PHE A 375 -13.00 14.14 4.23
CA PHE A 375 -14.00 13.16 4.60
C PHE A 375 -15.19 13.21 3.62
N PHE A 376 -15.54 12.06 3.05
CA PHE A 376 -16.73 11.89 2.23
C PHE A 376 -17.80 11.13 3.01
N SER A 377 -19.06 11.58 2.93
CA SER A 377 -20.20 10.93 3.58
C SER A 377 -20.68 9.65 2.89
N THR A 378 -20.18 9.37 1.69
CA THR A 378 -20.51 8.20 0.89
C THR A 378 -19.27 7.33 0.71
N ASP A 379 -19.45 6.01 0.81
CA ASP A 379 -18.37 5.07 0.55
C ASP A 379 -17.84 5.20 -0.89
N ILE A 380 -16.52 5.15 -1.03
CA ILE A 380 -15.84 5.23 -2.32
C ILE A 380 -15.48 3.82 -2.78
N HIS A 381 -16.21 3.34 -3.78
CA HIS A 381 -16.14 1.95 -4.26
C HIS A 381 -16.43 1.84 -5.77
N SER A 382 -16.12 2.89 -6.53
CA SER A 382 -16.28 2.95 -7.99
C SER A 382 -15.32 3.98 -8.59
N LEU A 383 -15.07 3.91 -9.90
CA LEU A 383 -14.25 4.90 -10.61
C LEU A 383 -14.77 6.32 -10.43
N VAL A 384 -16.10 6.52 -10.41
CA VAL A 384 -16.72 7.83 -10.15
C VAL A 384 -16.32 8.34 -8.76
N GLY A 385 -16.37 7.47 -7.75
CA GLY A 385 -15.93 7.82 -6.39
C GLY A 385 -14.42 8.11 -6.33
N LEU A 386 -13.59 7.31 -7.01
CA LEU A 386 -12.15 7.56 -7.11
C LEU A 386 -11.87 8.89 -7.79
N ASN A 387 -12.63 9.25 -8.83
CA ASN A 387 -12.49 10.52 -9.52
C ASN A 387 -12.84 11.70 -8.61
N ARG A 388 -13.83 11.58 -7.71
CA ARG A 388 -14.11 12.63 -6.71
C ARG A 388 -12.93 12.86 -5.78
N ILE A 389 -12.28 11.79 -5.31
CA ILE A 389 -11.03 11.93 -4.52
C ILE A 389 -9.93 12.54 -5.38
N ARG A 390 -9.78 12.11 -6.63
CA ARG A 390 -8.80 12.66 -7.59
C ARG A 390 -8.98 14.17 -7.74
N SER A 391 -10.20 14.65 -7.90
CA SER A 391 -10.50 16.07 -8.05
C SER A 391 -10.03 16.89 -6.85
N GLU A 392 -10.33 16.43 -5.64
CA GLU A 392 -9.90 17.07 -4.39
C GLU A 392 -8.38 17.00 -4.19
N LEU A 393 -7.77 15.84 -4.42
CA LEU A 393 -6.35 15.60 -4.15
C LEU A 393 -5.44 16.39 -5.09
N PHE A 394 -5.84 16.55 -6.35
CA PHE A 394 -5.06 17.21 -7.40
C PHE A 394 -5.59 18.59 -7.78
N GLY A 395 -6.57 19.12 -7.05
CA GLY A 395 -7.14 20.45 -7.31
C GLY A 395 -7.76 20.58 -8.71
N LEU A 396 -8.26 19.49 -9.29
CA LEU A 396 -8.92 19.50 -10.58
C LEU A 396 -10.28 20.16 -10.37
N SER A 397 -10.50 21.26 -11.07
CA SER A 397 -11.75 22.01 -10.97
C SER A 397 -12.89 21.14 -11.48
N GLU A 398 -13.70 20.58 -10.59
CA GLU A 398 -15.02 20.10 -11.01
C GLU A 398 -15.89 21.33 -11.24
N GLU A 399 -16.24 21.60 -12.50
CA GLU A 399 -17.61 22.02 -12.78
C GLU A 399 -18.51 20.88 -12.30
N LEU A 400 -18.76 20.82 -10.99
CA LEU A 400 -19.73 19.91 -10.38
C LEU A 400 -21.02 20.04 -11.20
N ALA A 401 -21.50 18.91 -11.74
CA ALA A 401 -22.80 18.85 -12.38
C ALA A 401 -23.84 19.50 -11.43
N PRO A 402 -24.79 20.30 -11.96
CA PRO A 402 -25.67 21.15 -11.14
C PRO A 402 -26.37 20.43 -9.98
N ALA A 403 -26.59 19.12 -10.10
CA ALA A 403 -27.25 18.29 -9.10
C ALA A 403 -26.43 18.00 -7.82
N GLN A 404 -25.12 18.31 -7.79
CA GLN A 404 -24.26 18.10 -6.61
C GLN A 404 -23.79 19.39 -5.94
N ARG A 405 -24.20 20.56 -6.45
CA ARG A 405 -24.06 21.81 -5.70
C ARG A 405 -25.08 21.78 -4.56
N ILE A 406 -24.61 21.75 -3.32
CA ILE A 406 -25.46 22.18 -2.20
C ILE A 406 -25.85 23.64 -2.52
N PRO A 407 -27.14 23.96 -2.71
CA PRO A 407 -27.55 25.32 -2.96
C PRO A 407 -27.23 26.14 -1.71
N GLY A 408 -26.44 27.22 -1.87
CA GLY A 408 -26.07 28.10 -0.78
C GLY A 408 -24.81 27.66 -0.03
N ARG A 409 -23.64 28.04 -0.56
CA ARG A 409 -22.53 28.39 0.35
C ARG A 409 -23.03 29.60 1.16
N LEU A 410 -23.23 29.38 2.46
CA LEU A 410 -23.49 30.44 3.44
C LEU A 410 -22.28 31.32 3.66
#